data_AF-A0AAU0QFM4-F1
#
_entry.id   AF-A0AAU0QFM4-F1
#
_cell.length_a   1.000
_cell.length_b   1.000
_cell.length_c   1.000
_cell.angle_alpha   90.00
_cell.angle_beta   90.00
_cell.angle_gamma   90.00
#
_symmetry.space_group_name_H-M   'P 1'
#
loop_
_entity.id
_entity.type
_entity.pdbx_description
1 polymer ?
#
loop_
_entity_poly.entity_id
_entity_poly.type
_entity_poly.pdbx_seq_one_letter_code
_entity_poly.pdbx_strand_id
1 'polypeptide(L)'
;MRYFYDTEFVEDGRTIELVSIGMVAEDGREYYAVSTDFDERRANPWVRENVLSKLPSPHAKEWKPQQQIRNEVYEFLLAGAGRPELWAWVGAYDHVVLAQLWGDMAGLPREIPRYTRELKQLWEMAGRPELPAPPANAHDALADARYNVVKFRACQERLFLGEDNRVRGVS
;
A
#
# COMPACT_ATOMS: atom_id res chain seq x y z
N MET A 1 -9.54 -10.18 6.43
CA MET A 1 -8.19 -9.84 6.91
C MET A 1 -7.77 -8.47 6.42
N ARG A 2 -7.09 -7.64 7.23
CA ARG A 2 -6.57 -6.32 6.80
C ARG A 2 -5.22 -6.43 6.11
N TYR A 3 -5.04 -5.60 5.09
CA TYR A 3 -3.79 -5.43 4.35
C TYR A 3 -3.49 -3.94 4.23
N PHE A 4 -2.32 -3.55 4.71
CA PHE A 4 -1.79 -2.19 4.65
C PHE A 4 -0.81 -2.14 3.51
N TYR A 5 -0.96 -1.18 2.61
CA TYR A 5 -0.07 -1.07 1.47
C TYR A 5 0.27 0.37 1.15
N ASP A 6 1.30 0.50 0.33
CA ASP A 6 1.80 1.75 -0.21
C ASP A 6 2.43 1.44 -1.58
N THR A 7 2.42 2.42 -2.48
CA THR A 7 3.01 2.30 -3.79
C THR A 7 3.82 3.54 -4.14
N GLU A 8 4.96 3.30 -4.79
CA GLU A 8 5.70 4.36 -5.45
C GLU A 8 5.44 4.29 -6.94
N PHE A 9 5.33 5.45 -7.59
CA PHE A 9 4.96 5.55 -8.99
C PHE A 9 5.53 6.79 -9.67
N VAL A 10 5.62 6.74 -10.99
CA VAL A 10 5.81 7.91 -11.84
C VAL A 10 4.46 8.32 -12.41
N GLU A 11 4.07 9.58 -12.21
CA GLU A 11 2.82 10.12 -12.76
C GLU A 11 3.06 11.44 -13.51
N ASP A 12 2.16 11.75 -14.43
CA ASP A 12 2.23 12.95 -15.29
C ASP A 12 0.88 13.67 -15.45
N GLY A 13 -0.06 13.43 -14.52
CA GLY A 13 -1.44 13.91 -14.62
C GLY A 13 -2.30 13.22 -15.69
N ARG A 14 -1.77 12.20 -16.38
CA ARG A 14 -2.51 11.38 -17.37
C ARG A 14 -2.40 9.89 -17.10
N THR A 15 -1.21 9.44 -16.75
CA THR A 15 -0.87 8.05 -16.49
C THR A 15 -0.17 7.92 -15.14
N ILE A 16 -0.23 6.73 -14.56
CA ILE A 16 0.46 6.36 -13.33
C ILE A 16 1.19 5.05 -13.64
N GLU A 17 2.52 5.07 -13.58
CA GLU A 17 3.36 3.89 -13.79
C GLU A 17 3.90 3.39 -12.46
N LEU A 18 3.59 2.13 -12.12
CA LEU A 18 4.07 1.50 -10.90
C LEU A 18 5.60 1.41 -10.89
N VAL A 19 6.24 2.02 -9.88
CA VAL A 19 7.66 1.81 -9.57
C VAL A 19 7.81 0.65 -8.59
N SER A 20 7.13 0.70 -7.45
CA SER A 20 7.18 -0.38 -6.45
C SER A 20 5.89 -0.47 -5.65
N ILE A 21 5.65 -1.63 -5.03
CA ILE A 21 4.52 -1.89 -4.14
C ILE A 21 5.01 -2.62 -2.89
N GLY A 22 4.62 -2.12 -1.72
CA GLY A 22 4.83 -2.76 -0.44
C GLY A 22 3.50 -3.09 0.22
N MET A 23 3.37 -4.29 0.80
CA MET A 23 2.15 -4.72 1.49
C MET A 23 2.49 -5.45 2.78
N VAL A 24 1.71 -5.20 3.83
CA VAL A 24 1.78 -5.86 5.13
C VAL A 24 0.40 -6.36 5.51
N ALA A 25 0.26 -7.65 5.73
CA ALA A 25 -0.96 -8.26 6.24
C ALA A 25 -1.04 -8.12 7.77
N GLU A 26 -2.25 -8.10 8.34
CA GLU A 26 -2.42 -8.00 9.80
C GLU A 26 -1.83 -9.19 10.57
N ASP A 27 -1.62 -10.33 9.90
CA ASP A 27 -0.98 -11.54 10.42
C ASP A 27 0.57 -11.49 10.38
N GLY A 28 1.14 -10.39 9.88
CA GLY A 28 2.59 -10.16 9.82
C GLY A 28 3.28 -10.64 8.54
N ARG A 29 2.56 -11.23 7.57
CA ARG A 29 3.13 -11.48 6.24
C ARG A 29 3.43 -10.16 5.53
N GLU A 30 4.50 -10.17 4.74
CA GLU A 30 4.94 -9.00 3.99
C GLU A 30 5.20 -9.36 2.52
N TYR A 31 4.95 -8.39 1.65
CA TYR A 31 5.24 -8.47 0.23
C TYR A 31 5.89 -7.17 -0.24
N TYR A 32 6.92 -7.29 -1.09
CA TYR A 32 7.56 -6.16 -1.73
C TYR A 32 8.05 -6.54 -3.11
N ALA A 33 7.81 -5.66 -4.07
CA ALA A 33 8.33 -5.79 -5.43
C ALA A 33 8.56 -4.42 -6.08
N VAL A 34 9.50 -4.39 -7.01
CA VAL A 34 9.83 -3.25 -7.87
C VAL A 34 9.54 -3.65 -9.31
N SER A 35 8.81 -2.82 -10.04
CA SER A 35 8.49 -3.09 -11.43
C SER A 35 9.71 -2.90 -12.33
N THR A 36 9.91 -3.81 -13.28
CA THR A 36 10.87 -3.62 -14.39
C THR A 36 10.30 -2.82 -15.55
N ASP A 37 9.03 -2.42 -15.49
CA ASP A 37 8.27 -1.99 -16.67
C ASP A 37 8.03 -0.46 -16.70
N PHE A 38 8.37 0.27 -15.63
CA PHE A 38 8.28 1.74 -15.61
C PHE A 38 9.44 2.40 -16.36
N ASP A 39 9.19 3.56 -16.97
CA ASP A 39 10.26 4.32 -17.61
C ASP A 39 10.88 5.33 -16.63
N GLU A 40 12.04 4.98 -16.06
CA GLU A 40 12.79 5.86 -15.14
C GLU A 40 13.10 7.25 -15.73
N ARG A 41 13.11 7.42 -17.06
CA ARG A 41 13.36 8.72 -17.71
C ARG A 41 12.20 9.69 -17.50
N ARG A 42 11.00 9.18 -17.24
CA ARG A 42 9.80 9.97 -16.94
C ARG A 42 9.77 10.49 -15.50
N ALA A 43 10.62 9.95 -14.61
CA ALA A 43 10.68 10.39 -13.22
C ALA A 43 11.13 11.85 -13.11
N ASN A 44 10.35 12.65 -12.38
CA ASN A 44 10.69 14.02 -12.03
C ASN A 44 11.86 14.05 -11.01
N PRO A 45 12.49 15.22 -10.75
CA PRO A 45 13.64 15.31 -9.85
C PRO A 45 13.35 14.79 -8.43
N TRP A 46 12.14 15.03 -7.92
CA TRP A 46 11.74 14.60 -6.59
C TRP A 46 11.68 13.07 -6.49
N VAL A 47 11.07 12.39 -7.47
CA VAL A 47 10.99 10.93 -7.54
C VAL A 47 12.39 10.31 -7.67
N ARG A 48 13.28 10.91 -8.46
CA ARG A 48 14.67 10.43 -8.58
C ARG A 48 15.41 10.46 -7.25
N GLU A 49 15.31 11.57 -6.53
CA GLU A 49 16.02 11.78 -5.27
C GLU A 49 15.41 10.97 -4.12
N ASN A 50 14.08 10.90 -4.05
CA ASN A 50 13.39 10.34 -2.88
C ASN A 50 12.94 8.90 -3.08
N VAL A 51 12.72 8.42 -4.30
CA VAL A 51 12.21 7.07 -4.55
C VAL A 51 13.28 6.21 -5.20
N LEU A 52 13.75 6.60 -6.38
CA LEU A 52 14.65 5.75 -7.19
C LEU A 52 15.99 5.49 -6.49
N SER A 53 16.49 6.46 -5.72
CA SER A 53 17.73 6.33 -4.94
C SER A 53 17.65 5.29 -3.81
N LYS A 54 16.43 4.89 -3.40
CA LYS A 54 16.16 3.95 -2.31
C LYS A 54 15.83 2.54 -2.81
N LEU A 55 15.69 2.37 -4.12
CA LEU A 55 15.40 1.05 -4.70
C LEU A 55 16.55 0.07 -4.42
N PRO A 56 16.24 -1.23 -4.27
CA PRO A 56 17.25 -2.25 -4.09
C PRO A 56 18.16 -2.33 -5.32
N SER A 57 19.32 -2.98 -5.15
CA SER A 57 20.25 -3.28 -6.25
C SER A 57 19.50 -3.82 -7.48
N PRO A 58 19.84 -3.40 -8.71
CA PRO A 58 19.17 -3.89 -9.94
C PRO A 58 19.23 -5.42 -10.15
N HIS A 59 20.09 -6.12 -9.41
CA HIS A 59 20.19 -7.59 -9.43
C HIS A 59 19.38 -8.27 -8.32
N ALA A 60 18.67 -7.51 -7.50
CA ALA A 60 17.86 -8.03 -6.41
C ALA A 60 16.60 -8.72 -6.96
N LYS A 61 16.13 -9.76 -6.27
CA LYS A 61 14.98 -10.60 -6.69
C LYS A 61 13.64 -9.87 -6.65
N GLU A 62 13.61 -8.72 -5.99
CA GLU A 62 12.46 -7.84 -5.82
C GLU A 62 12.07 -7.18 -7.16
N TRP A 63 13.01 -7.05 -8.11
CA TRP A 63 12.74 -6.55 -9.46
C TRP A 63 12.00 -7.59 -10.29
N LYS A 64 10.80 -7.24 -10.76
CA LYS A 64 9.86 -8.17 -11.42
C LYS A 64 9.04 -7.48 -12.52
N PRO A 65 8.68 -8.21 -13.61
CA PRO A 65 7.67 -7.73 -14.56
C PRO A 65 6.31 -7.54 -13.88
N GLN A 66 5.51 -6.57 -14.31
CA GLN A 66 4.20 -6.29 -13.70
C GLN A 66 3.26 -7.51 -13.74
N GLN A 67 3.38 -8.37 -14.76
CA GLN A 67 2.61 -9.61 -14.82
C GLN A 67 2.90 -10.53 -13.63
N GLN A 68 4.15 -10.62 -13.19
CA GLN A 68 4.53 -11.40 -12.01
C GLN A 68 4.04 -10.71 -10.73
N ILE A 69 4.21 -9.40 -10.61
CA ILE A 69 3.72 -8.61 -9.47
C ILE A 69 2.21 -8.80 -9.31
N ARG A 70 1.44 -8.69 -10.39
CA ARG A 70 -0.01 -8.92 -10.41
C ARG A 70 -0.39 -10.29 -9.82
N ASN A 71 0.28 -11.35 -10.25
CA ASN A 71 -0.01 -12.70 -9.80
C ASN A 71 0.35 -12.88 -8.32
N GLU A 72 1.52 -12.39 -7.90
CA GLU A 72 1.97 -12.50 -6.51
C GLU A 72 1.12 -11.64 -5.55
N VAL A 73 0.70 -10.43 -5.95
CA VAL A 73 -0.22 -9.60 -5.18
C VAL A 73 -1.58 -10.29 -5.02
N TYR A 74 -2.08 -10.93 -6.09
CA TYR A 74 -3.31 -11.72 -6.01
C TYR A 74 -3.19 -12.86 -4.99
N GLU A 75 -2.12 -13.65 -5.09
CA GLU A 75 -1.85 -14.76 -4.16
C GLU A 75 -1.69 -14.26 -2.73
N PHE A 76 -0.95 -13.17 -2.52
CA PHE A 76 -0.70 -12.58 -1.21
C PHE A 76 -1.99 -12.11 -0.53
N LEU A 77 -2.85 -11.42 -1.27
CA LEU A 77 -4.15 -10.92 -0.77
C LEU A 77 -5.13 -12.05 -0.43
N LEU A 78 -5.07 -13.18 -1.15
CA LEU A 78 -5.99 -14.30 -0.98
C LEU A 78 -5.46 -15.44 -0.08
N ALA A 79 -4.21 -15.37 0.35
CA ALA A 79 -3.65 -16.33 1.31
C ALA A 79 -4.23 -16.18 2.73
N GLY A 80 -4.83 -15.03 3.05
CA GLY A 80 -5.46 -14.76 4.34
C GLY A 80 -6.91 -15.23 4.46
N ALA A 81 -7.43 -15.28 5.68
CA ALA A 81 -8.83 -15.66 5.94
C ALA A 81 -9.82 -14.55 5.56
N GLY A 82 -10.91 -14.96 4.90
CA GLY A 82 -12.01 -14.09 4.50
C GLY A 82 -11.66 -13.12 3.38
N ARG A 83 -12.53 -12.15 3.13
CA ARG A 83 -12.29 -11.14 2.10
C ARG A 83 -11.19 -10.15 2.55
N PRO A 84 -10.23 -9.77 1.69
CA PRO A 84 -9.22 -8.79 2.04
C PRO A 84 -9.85 -7.41 2.28
N GLU A 85 -9.31 -6.68 3.25
CA GLU A 85 -9.59 -5.27 3.48
C GLU A 85 -8.35 -4.46 3.15
N LEU A 86 -8.43 -3.61 2.13
CA LEU A 86 -7.31 -2.76 1.72
C LEU A 86 -7.31 -1.48 2.54
N TRP A 87 -6.13 -1.10 3.03
CA TRP A 87 -5.88 0.13 3.79
C TRP A 87 -4.62 0.81 3.25
N ALA A 88 -4.69 2.11 2.99
CA ALA A 88 -3.54 2.94 2.63
C ALA A 88 -3.71 4.35 3.20
N TRP A 89 -2.61 5.11 3.25
CA TRP A 89 -2.59 6.48 3.75
C TRP A 89 -2.57 7.46 2.59
N VAL A 90 -3.67 8.21 2.40
CA VAL A 90 -3.89 9.07 1.22
C VAL A 90 -3.87 8.24 -0.08
N GLY A 91 -4.55 7.10 -0.03
CA GLY A 91 -4.34 5.98 -0.96
C GLY A 91 -5.07 6.07 -2.30
N ALA A 92 -5.43 7.26 -2.77
CA ALA A 92 -6.25 7.41 -3.98
C ALA A 92 -5.50 6.95 -5.23
N TYR A 93 -4.28 7.42 -5.43
CA TYR A 93 -3.43 7.01 -6.56
C TYR A 93 -2.94 5.57 -6.37
N ASP A 94 -2.64 5.17 -5.13
CA ASP A 94 -2.26 3.80 -4.79
C ASP A 94 -3.34 2.78 -5.17
N HIS A 95 -4.62 3.14 -4.96
CA HIS A 95 -5.73 2.28 -5.38
C HIS A 95 -5.80 2.14 -6.90
N VAL A 96 -5.60 3.25 -7.63
CA VAL A 96 -5.61 3.23 -9.09
C VAL A 96 -4.46 2.37 -9.62
N VAL A 97 -3.23 2.57 -9.15
CA VAL A 97 -2.06 1.82 -9.65
C VAL A 97 -2.12 0.33 -9.27
N LEU A 98 -2.63 0.01 -8.08
CA LEU A 98 -2.92 -1.38 -7.69
C LEU A 98 -3.93 -2.01 -8.65
N ALA A 99 -5.06 -1.33 -8.92
CA ALA A 99 -6.09 -1.86 -9.82
C ALA A 99 -5.58 -2.00 -11.26
N GLN A 100 -4.72 -1.09 -11.72
CA GLN A 100 -4.12 -1.10 -13.04
C GLN A 100 -3.21 -2.31 -13.31
N LEU A 101 -2.76 -3.03 -12.27
CA LEU A 101 -2.11 -4.34 -12.46
C LEU A 101 -3.01 -5.34 -13.23
N TRP A 102 -4.33 -5.17 -13.18
CA TRP A 102 -5.29 -5.96 -13.95
C TRP A 102 -5.89 -5.22 -15.17
N GLY A 103 -5.32 -4.08 -15.55
CA GLY A 103 -5.80 -3.26 -16.65
C GLY A 103 -6.91 -2.31 -16.19
N ASP A 104 -8.10 -2.45 -16.76
CA ASP A 104 -9.25 -1.63 -16.36
C ASP A 104 -9.98 -2.22 -15.14
N MET A 105 -10.99 -1.49 -14.66
CA MET A 105 -11.77 -1.90 -13.49
C MET A 105 -12.58 -3.19 -13.72
N ALA A 106 -12.83 -3.59 -14.97
CA ALA A 106 -13.50 -4.85 -15.31
C ALA A 106 -12.54 -6.04 -15.19
N GLY A 107 -11.23 -5.82 -15.39
CA GLY A 107 -10.17 -6.81 -15.18
C GLY A 107 -9.89 -7.13 -13.71
N LEU A 108 -10.23 -6.24 -12.77
CA LEU A 108 -9.98 -6.43 -11.33
C LEU A 108 -10.76 -7.66 -10.79
N PRO A 109 -10.09 -8.66 -10.18
CA PRO A 109 -10.74 -9.85 -9.62
C PRO A 109 -11.87 -9.55 -8.63
N ARG A 110 -12.90 -10.41 -8.57
CA ARG A 110 -14.10 -10.19 -7.75
C ARG A 110 -13.81 -10.21 -6.24
N GLU A 111 -12.80 -10.97 -5.88
CA GLU A 111 -12.28 -11.19 -4.54
C GLU A 111 -11.65 -9.91 -3.97
N ILE A 112 -11.01 -9.09 -4.82
CA ILE A 112 -10.36 -7.83 -4.43
C ILE A 112 -11.41 -6.70 -4.28
N PRO A 113 -11.40 -5.92 -3.18
CA PRO A 113 -12.28 -4.77 -3.00
C PRO A 113 -12.09 -3.69 -4.07
N ARG A 114 -13.19 -3.02 -4.46
CA ARG A 114 -13.18 -1.88 -5.41
C ARG A 114 -12.92 -0.54 -4.73
N TYR A 115 -12.44 -0.58 -3.50
CA TYR A 115 -12.07 0.60 -2.74
C TYR A 115 -10.97 0.24 -1.75
N THR A 116 -10.15 1.24 -1.45
CA THR A 116 -9.20 1.21 -0.34
C THR A 116 -9.76 2.06 0.79
N ARG A 117 -9.69 1.55 2.02
CA ARG A 117 -10.06 2.32 3.22
C ARG A 117 -8.97 3.35 3.50
N GLU A 118 -9.40 4.59 3.74
CA GLU A 118 -8.50 5.72 3.89
C GLU A 118 -8.02 5.86 5.34
N LEU A 119 -6.74 5.58 5.57
CA LEU A 119 -6.15 5.58 6.90
C LEU A 119 -5.95 6.98 7.46
N LYS A 120 -5.69 7.98 6.61
CA LYS A 120 -5.62 9.39 7.01
C LYS A 120 -6.96 9.85 7.57
N GLN A 121 -8.06 9.48 6.92
CA GLN A 121 -9.41 9.77 7.37
C GLN A 121 -9.69 9.11 8.71
N LEU A 122 -9.33 7.82 8.87
CA LEU A 122 -9.46 7.14 10.16
C LEU A 122 -8.69 7.86 11.28
N TRP A 123 -7.46 8.30 11.00
CA TRP A 123 -6.63 9.04 11.96
C TRP A 123 -7.25 10.38 12.36
N GLU A 124 -7.86 11.11 11.43
CA GLU A 124 -8.61 12.33 11.76
C GLU A 124 -9.84 12.03 12.63
N MET A 125 -10.60 10.99 12.28
CA MET A 125 -11.78 10.55 13.04
C MET A 125 -11.41 10.04 14.44
N ALA A 126 -10.21 9.49 14.61
CA ALA A 126 -9.65 9.10 15.91
C ALA A 126 -9.24 10.29 16.79
N GLY A 127 -9.42 11.53 16.32
CA GLY A 127 -8.99 12.73 17.04
C GLY A 127 -7.49 12.99 16.92
N ARG A 128 -6.87 12.53 15.83
CA ARG A 128 -5.46 12.77 15.49
C ARG A 128 -4.49 12.31 16.60
N PRO A 129 -4.55 11.03 17.02
CA PRO A 129 -3.63 10.52 18.04
C PRO A 129 -2.18 10.75 17.61
N GLU A 130 -1.31 10.96 18.60
CA GLU A 130 0.12 11.13 18.36
C GLU A 130 0.69 9.88 17.68
N LEU A 131 1.53 10.09 16.67
CA LEU A 131 2.19 9.02 15.93
C LEU A 131 3.69 9.06 16.25
N PRO A 132 4.36 7.90 16.33
CA PRO A 132 5.82 7.88 16.43
C PRO A 132 6.44 8.51 15.18
N ALA A 133 7.71 8.90 15.25
CA ALA A 133 8.42 9.48 14.11
C ALA A 133 8.31 8.56 12.86
N PRO A 134 8.20 9.15 11.65
CA PRO A 134 8.18 8.37 10.42
C PRO A 134 9.49 7.59 10.23
N PRO A 135 9.48 6.49 9.47
CA PRO A 135 10.68 5.70 9.21
C PRO A 135 11.76 6.55 8.52
N ALA A 136 13.04 6.27 8.82
CA ALA A 136 14.16 7.00 8.23
C ALA A 136 14.27 6.81 6.70
N ASN A 137 13.73 5.71 6.20
CA ASN A 137 13.66 5.36 4.78
C ASN A 137 12.25 5.58 4.19
N ALA A 138 11.49 6.58 4.63
CA ALA A 138 10.24 6.98 3.98
C ALA A 138 10.43 7.13 2.46
N HIS A 139 9.40 6.85 1.68
CA HIS A 139 9.43 6.64 0.23
C HIS A 139 10.09 5.32 -0.21
N ASP A 140 10.06 4.34 0.70
CA ASP A 140 10.21 2.92 0.44
C ASP A 140 8.85 2.29 0.73
N ALA A 141 8.20 1.75 -0.31
CA ALA A 141 6.82 1.31 -0.21
C ALA A 141 6.59 0.25 0.89
N LEU A 142 7.56 -0.62 1.18
CA LEU A 142 7.41 -1.60 2.27
C LEU A 142 7.56 -0.92 3.64
N ALA A 143 8.50 0.00 3.78
CA ALA A 143 8.65 0.78 5.01
C ALA A 143 7.39 1.59 5.31
N ASP A 144 6.80 2.22 4.30
CA ASP A 144 5.58 3.01 4.44
C ASP A 144 4.36 2.13 4.70
N ALA A 145 4.24 0.95 4.06
CA ALA A 145 3.21 -0.03 4.38
C ALA A 145 3.31 -0.53 5.84
N ARG A 146 4.52 -0.81 6.34
CA ARG A 146 4.75 -1.13 7.77
C ARG A 146 4.33 0.02 8.68
N TYR A 147 4.65 1.25 8.31
CA TYR A 147 4.27 2.41 9.09
C TYR A 147 2.75 2.65 9.07
N ASN A 148 2.06 2.29 7.98
CA ASN A 148 0.58 2.27 7.94
C ASN A 148 -0.02 1.31 8.98
N VAL A 149 0.61 0.16 9.26
CA VAL A 149 0.20 -0.71 10.38
C VAL A 149 0.27 0.03 11.72
N VAL A 150 1.36 0.77 11.96
CA VAL A 150 1.57 1.54 13.19
C VAL A 150 0.50 2.62 13.35
N LYS A 151 0.24 3.40 12.28
CA LYS A 151 -0.81 4.42 12.27
C LYS A 151 -2.19 3.82 12.55
N PHE A 152 -2.49 2.67 11.95
CA PHE A 152 -3.77 1.99 12.18
C PHE A 152 -3.92 1.53 13.63
N ARG A 153 -2.88 0.91 14.21
CA ARG A 153 -2.90 0.47 15.62
C ARG A 153 -3.15 1.64 16.59
N ALA A 154 -2.50 2.78 16.38
CA ALA A 154 -2.75 3.98 17.18
C ALA A 154 -4.22 4.44 17.09
N CYS A 155 -4.83 4.38 15.90
CA CYS A 155 -6.24 4.71 15.72
C CYS A 155 -7.16 3.66 16.36
N GLN A 156 -6.82 2.38 16.19
CA GLN A 156 -7.57 1.24 16.72
C GLN A 156 -7.63 1.31 18.26
N GLU A 157 -6.53 1.61 18.92
CA GLU A 157 -6.48 1.81 20.37
C GLU A 157 -7.34 3.01 20.79
N ARG A 158 -7.19 4.14 20.09
CA ARG A 158 -7.90 5.38 20.43
C ARG A 158 -9.42 5.32 20.25
N LEU A 159 -9.88 4.53 19.29
CA LEU A 159 -11.29 4.32 18.95
C LEU A 159 -11.86 3.00 19.49
N PHE A 160 -11.07 2.20 20.21
CA PHE A 160 -11.45 0.86 20.70
C PHE A 160 -12.03 -0.02 19.58
N LEU A 161 -11.39 -0.05 18.41
CA LEU A 161 -11.89 -0.83 17.27
C LEU A 161 -11.65 -2.33 17.49
N GLY A 162 -12.70 -3.12 17.33
CA GLY A 162 -12.62 -4.57 17.25
C GLY A 162 -12.01 -5.06 15.93
N GLU A 163 -11.85 -6.37 15.80
CA GLU A 163 -11.38 -7.03 14.57
C GLU A 163 -12.29 -6.76 13.36
N ASP A 164 -13.56 -6.45 13.60
CA ASP A 164 -14.57 -6.10 12.59
C ASP A 164 -14.61 -4.59 12.26
N ASN A 165 -13.63 -3.81 12.73
CA ASN A 165 -13.57 -2.36 12.62
C ASN A 165 -14.76 -1.62 13.23
N ARG A 166 -15.47 -2.24 14.18
CA ARG A 166 -16.54 -1.59 14.94
C ARG A 166 -16.01 -1.08 16.27
N VAL A 167 -16.43 0.13 16.64
CA VAL A 167 -16.16 0.70 17.97
C VAL A 167 -16.78 -0.19 19.04
N ARG A 168 -15.97 -0.59 20.02
CA ARG A 168 -16.40 -1.36 21.19
C ARG A 168 -16.28 -0.47 22.42
N GLY A 169 -17.34 -0.38 23.21
CA GLY A 169 -17.29 0.33 24.50
C GLY A 169 -17.21 1.85 24.36
N VAL A 170 -18.36 2.47 24.13
CA VAL A 170 -18.64 3.79 24.68
C VAL A 170 -19.82 3.58 25.62
N SER A 171 -19.53 3.30 26.89
CA SER A 171 -20.52 3.35 27.98
C SER A 171 -20.48 4.73 28.61
#